data_AF-G3JPZ5-F1
#
_entry.id   AF-G3JPZ5-F1
#
_cell.length_a   1.000
_cell.length_b   1.000
_cell.length_c   1.000
_cell.angle_alpha   90.00
_cell.angle_beta   90.00
_cell.angle_gamma   90.00
#
_symmetry.space_group_name_H-M   'P 1'
#
loop_
_entity.id
_entity.type
_entity.pdbx_description
1 polymer ?
#
loop_
_entity_poly.entity_id
_entity_poly.type
_entity_poly.pdbx_seq_one_letter_code
_entity_poly.pdbx_strand_id
1 'polypeptide(L)'
;MRYSQNPGTLKTKHWSTLWRSNISDLGTIQTSQVGFVAIDAEPWGPKSLDVAEVGLSLIFPFDLSKVNQPPKTMEELRGHLEIETYSIKICGREQGKRERFLEQNSKMVQPKDLENTLVEVLMSFRAKLAAIPKAKGSLTAPPLVLVGFDLSFELRSLSASYPKIADCFTSWVDLQELVKEAAQLDKAPSLRDSLTALGFGSVSTDVGSVWKKHSAGKDTVRIAAVLASLSLRGAEQEVLPMTFTWRRKWSPAKQHMQYRGTGKLFKNGPPQPTELFPFTAKLTLCGGRPSSLSGKVEASDIMKLFAGHNPTAVGSCCHDGSITAFVTMPSFDALEQFVANMDGALCEVYGGAWNVESIFDPTVTHARTAEELEEFNKENLQATIAAKKEQRRQKRLEQGLESALL
;
A
#
# COMPACT_ATOMS: atom_id res chain seq x y z
N MET A 1 -10.13 -1.30 -15.29
CA MET A 1 -9.46 -0.02 -15.60
C MET A 1 -9.37 0.27 -17.10
N ARG A 2 -9.30 -0.77 -17.95
CA ARG A 2 -9.32 -0.61 -19.41
C ARG A 2 -10.54 0.24 -19.86
N TYR A 3 -10.28 1.26 -20.68
CA TYR A 3 -11.25 1.99 -21.53
C TYR A 3 -12.03 3.20 -21.03
N SER A 4 -11.73 3.81 -19.88
CA SER A 4 -12.30 5.16 -19.64
C SER A 4 -11.53 6.21 -20.46
N GLN A 5 -12.14 6.76 -21.51
CA GLN A 5 -11.59 7.89 -22.29
C GLN A 5 -11.24 9.10 -21.40
N ASN A 6 -11.93 9.24 -20.27
CA ASN A 6 -11.59 10.10 -19.16
C ASN A 6 -11.68 9.28 -17.86
N PRO A 7 -10.56 8.74 -17.34
CA PRO A 7 -10.53 8.25 -15.97
C PRO A 7 -10.65 9.51 -15.11
N GLY A 8 -11.86 9.85 -14.66
CA GLY A 8 -12.18 11.15 -14.03
C GLY A 8 -11.33 11.54 -12.81
N THR A 9 -10.41 10.68 -12.38
CA THR A 9 -9.47 10.86 -11.28
C THR A 9 -8.00 10.98 -11.72
N LEU A 10 -7.65 10.73 -12.98
CA LEU A 10 -6.29 10.79 -13.52
C LEU A 10 -6.08 12.08 -14.32
N LYS A 11 -5.02 12.83 -14.02
CA LYS A 11 -4.60 13.99 -14.82
C LYS A 11 -3.92 13.52 -16.10
N THR A 12 -4.65 12.92 -17.03
CA THR A 12 -4.08 12.25 -18.21
C THR A 12 -3.67 13.18 -19.35
N LYS A 13 -3.93 14.49 -19.30
CA LYS A 13 -3.65 15.38 -20.46
C LYS A 13 -2.21 15.27 -20.98
N HIS A 14 -1.24 15.32 -20.08
CA HIS A 14 0.19 15.20 -20.41
C HIS A 14 0.64 13.74 -20.61
N TRP A 15 -0.14 12.76 -20.17
CA TRP A 15 0.10 11.32 -20.35
C TRP A 15 -0.77 10.72 -21.46
N SER A 16 -1.47 11.53 -22.25
CA SER A 16 -2.55 11.06 -23.12
C SER A 16 -2.05 10.11 -24.20
N THR A 17 -0.84 10.34 -24.71
CA THR A 17 -0.16 9.44 -25.65
C THR A 17 0.11 8.08 -25.01
N LEU A 18 0.80 8.06 -23.86
CA LEU A 18 1.10 6.82 -23.14
C LEU A 18 -0.17 6.08 -22.70
N TRP A 19 -1.15 6.80 -22.16
CA TRP A 19 -2.42 6.22 -21.72
C TRP A 19 -3.14 5.48 -22.85
N ARG A 20 -3.08 6.02 -24.08
CA ARG A 20 -3.69 5.40 -25.27
C ARG A 20 -2.87 4.23 -25.84
N SER A 21 -1.59 4.11 -25.51
CA SER A 21 -0.74 2.98 -25.92
C SER A 21 -0.79 1.81 -24.93
N ASN A 22 -1.98 1.50 -24.41
CA ASN A 22 -2.20 0.31 -23.60
C ASN A 22 -2.05 -0.96 -24.45
N ILE A 23 -1.33 -1.95 -23.94
CA ILE A 23 -1.23 -3.27 -24.54
C ILE A 23 -2.30 -4.17 -23.94
N SER A 24 -3.23 -4.60 -24.80
CA SER A 24 -4.37 -5.43 -24.40
C SER A 24 -4.10 -6.93 -24.52
N ASP A 25 -3.04 -7.31 -25.23
CA ASP A 25 -2.61 -8.70 -25.44
C ASP A 25 -1.09 -8.76 -25.58
N LEU A 26 -0.45 -9.64 -24.80
CA LEU A 26 1.00 -9.86 -24.84
C LEU A 26 1.46 -10.56 -26.12
N GLY A 27 0.58 -11.28 -26.83
CA GLY A 27 0.92 -11.93 -28.10
C GLY A 27 1.36 -10.95 -29.19
N THR A 28 1.02 -9.66 -29.04
CA THR A 28 1.41 -8.60 -29.97
C THR A 28 2.82 -8.04 -29.73
N ILE A 29 3.50 -8.42 -28.64
CA ILE A 29 4.79 -7.87 -28.25
C ILE A 29 5.94 -8.79 -28.67
N GLN A 30 6.90 -8.25 -29.41
CA GLN A 30 8.18 -8.91 -29.64
C GLN A 30 9.08 -8.77 -28.41
N THR A 31 8.93 -9.67 -27.44
CA THR A 31 9.67 -9.67 -26.16
C THR A 31 11.20 -9.65 -26.32
N SER A 32 11.70 -10.06 -27.49
CA SER A 32 13.13 -10.11 -27.82
C SER A 32 13.74 -8.75 -28.21
N GLN A 33 12.93 -7.69 -28.33
CA GLN A 33 13.37 -6.36 -28.75
C GLN A 33 12.98 -5.22 -27.79
N VAL A 34 12.21 -5.51 -26.75
CA VAL A 34 11.67 -4.49 -25.85
C VAL A 34 12.19 -4.70 -24.42
N GLY A 35 12.44 -3.60 -23.72
CA GLY A 35 12.69 -3.65 -22.29
C GLY A 35 11.38 -3.53 -21.52
N PHE A 36 11.13 -4.43 -20.59
CA PHE A 36 9.98 -4.30 -19.70
C PHE A 36 10.42 -3.70 -18.37
N VAL A 37 9.60 -2.82 -17.80
CA VAL A 37 9.83 -2.26 -16.48
C VAL A 37 8.60 -2.55 -15.63
N ALA A 38 8.71 -3.52 -14.74
CA ALA A 38 7.69 -3.74 -13.73
C ALA A 38 7.81 -2.68 -12.63
N ILE A 39 6.71 -2.01 -12.32
CA ILE A 39 6.62 -1.02 -11.25
C ILE A 39 5.58 -1.45 -10.22
N ASP A 40 5.85 -1.13 -8.97
CA ASP A 40 4.90 -1.21 -7.87
C ASP A 40 5.20 -0.02 -6.95
N ALA A 41 4.17 0.58 -6.37
CA ALA A 41 4.35 1.72 -5.49
C ALA A 41 3.51 1.55 -4.22
N GLU A 42 4.09 1.98 -3.10
CA GLU A 42 3.44 1.88 -1.81
C GLU A 42 2.91 3.24 -1.38
N PRO A 43 1.62 3.33 -1.03
CA PRO A 43 0.98 4.62 -0.81
C PRO A 43 1.44 5.29 0.48
N TRP A 44 1.56 6.62 0.43
CA TRP A 44 1.79 7.47 1.59
C TRP A 44 0.63 8.46 1.81
N GLY A 45 0.36 8.74 3.09
CA GLY A 45 -0.64 9.73 3.51
C GLY A 45 -2.11 9.27 3.37
N PRO A 46 -3.05 10.10 3.86
CA PRO A 46 -4.45 9.73 4.08
C PRO A 46 -5.26 9.60 2.79
N LYS A 47 -4.79 10.22 1.70
CA LYS A 47 -5.44 10.15 0.39
C LYS A 47 -4.76 9.18 -0.57
N SER A 48 -3.66 8.53 -0.15
CA SER A 48 -2.85 7.66 -1.02
C SER A 48 -2.57 8.35 -2.36
N LEU A 49 -2.08 9.59 -2.28
CA LEU A 49 -1.67 10.37 -3.47
C LEU A 49 -0.15 10.39 -3.58
N ASP A 50 0.53 10.41 -2.44
CA ASP A 50 1.97 10.33 -2.34
C ASP A 50 2.44 8.87 -2.31
N VAL A 51 3.72 8.70 -2.59
CA VAL A 51 4.41 7.40 -2.55
C VAL A 51 5.37 7.38 -1.36
N ALA A 52 5.48 6.22 -0.71
CA ALA A 52 6.44 5.92 0.36
C ALA A 52 7.65 5.13 -0.15
N GLU A 53 7.40 4.20 -1.07
CA GLU A 53 8.39 3.32 -1.70
C GLU A 53 8.00 3.08 -3.15
N VAL A 54 8.97 3.09 -4.05
CA VAL A 54 8.82 2.63 -5.44
C VAL A 54 9.71 1.42 -5.64
N GLY A 55 9.12 0.31 -6.06
CA GLY A 55 9.84 -0.85 -6.57
C GLY A 55 9.98 -0.77 -8.08
N LEU A 56 11.12 -1.20 -8.61
CA LEU A 56 11.29 -1.44 -10.04
C LEU A 56 11.95 -2.80 -10.28
N SER A 57 11.48 -3.53 -11.28
CA SER A 57 12.23 -4.63 -11.89
C SER A 57 12.41 -4.33 -13.38
N LEU A 58 13.67 -4.12 -13.77
CA LEU A 58 14.08 -3.90 -15.14
C LEU A 58 14.35 -5.25 -15.79
N ILE A 59 13.52 -5.63 -16.75
CA ILE A 59 13.52 -6.95 -17.35
C ILE A 59 14.07 -6.80 -18.76
N PHE A 60 15.23 -7.40 -19.00
CA PHE A 60 15.89 -7.34 -20.31
C PHE A 60 15.10 -8.12 -21.35
N PRO A 61 15.25 -7.79 -22.65
CA PRO A 61 14.61 -8.52 -23.73
C PRO A 61 14.93 -10.02 -23.64
N PHE A 62 13.90 -10.84 -23.74
CA PHE A 62 14.02 -12.28 -23.56
C PHE A 62 13.34 -13.05 -24.70
N ASP A 63 13.89 -14.22 -24.98
CA ASP A 63 13.45 -15.08 -26.07
C ASP A 63 12.64 -16.24 -25.50
N LEU A 64 11.32 -16.14 -25.65
CA LEU A 64 10.36 -17.15 -25.18
C LEU A 64 10.63 -18.53 -25.78
N SER A 65 11.20 -18.60 -27.00
CA SER A 65 11.51 -19.89 -27.65
C SER A 65 12.57 -20.70 -26.92
N LYS A 66 13.35 -20.07 -26.03
CA LYS A 66 14.39 -20.73 -25.22
C LYS A 66 13.88 -21.24 -23.89
N VAL A 67 12.63 -20.95 -23.54
CA VAL A 67 12.04 -21.32 -22.25
C VAL A 67 11.06 -22.46 -22.47
N ASN A 68 11.51 -23.67 -22.14
CA ASN A 68 10.73 -24.89 -22.37
C ASN A 68 9.52 -25.03 -21.44
N GLN A 69 9.59 -24.44 -20.24
CA GLN A 69 8.52 -24.49 -19.24
C GLN A 69 8.41 -23.15 -18.50
N PRO A 70 7.20 -22.72 -18.13
CA PRO A 70 7.02 -21.54 -17.28
C PRO A 70 7.71 -21.71 -15.92
N PRO A 71 8.35 -20.66 -15.38
CA PRO A 71 8.92 -20.69 -14.04
C PRO A 71 7.83 -20.93 -13.01
N LYS A 72 8.13 -21.74 -11.98
CA LYS A 72 7.26 -22.02 -10.83
C LYS A 72 7.81 -21.45 -9.52
N THR A 73 9.05 -20.96 -9.54
CA THR A 73 9.69 -20.29 -8.41
C THR A 73 10.37 -19.00 -8.86
N MET A 74 10.61 -18.08 -7.92
CA MET A 74 11.34 -16.83 -8.22
C MET A 74 12.81 -17.09 -8.56
N GLU A 75 13.37 -18.21 -8.14
CA GLU A 75 14.73 -18.63 -8.48
C GLU A 75 14.81 -19.11 -9.93
N GLU A 76 13.86 -19.96 -10.37
CA GLU A 76 13.72 -20.35 -11.78
C GLU A 76 13.50 -19.14 -12.68
N LEU A 77 12.66 -18.19 -12.26
CA LEU A 77 12.43 -16.94 -12.99
C LEU A 77 13.74 -16.20 -13.25
N ARG A 78 14.60 -16.07 -12.24
CA ARG A 78 15.92 -15.43 -12.36
C ARG A 78 16.91 -16.24 -13.20
N GLY A 79 16.71 -17.55 -13.31
CA GLY A 79 17.45 -18.40 -14.24
C GLY A 79 17.03 -18.20 -15.71
N HIS A 80 15.77 -17.80 -15.95
CA HIS A 80 15.23 -17.57 -17.29
C HIS A 80 15.33 -16.12 -17.77
N LEU A 81 15.24 -15.16 -16.84
CA LEU A 81 15.21 -13.73 -17.14
C LEU A 81 16.37 -13.01 -16.45
N GLU A 82 17.02 -12.15 -17.22
CA GLU A 82 17.91 -11.14 -16.65
C GLU A 82 17.07 -9.98 -16.10
N ILE A 83 17.05 -9.86 -14.77
CA ILE A 83 16.25 -8.87 -14.04
C ILE A 83 17.16 -8.05 -13.13
N GLU A 84 17.12 -6.73 -13.28
CA GLU A 84 17.71 -5.78 -12.34
C GLU A 84 16.63 -5.21 -11.40
N THR A 85 16.82 -5.32 -10.09
CA THR A 85 15.81 -4.90 -9.11
C THR A 85 16.23 -3.64 -8.35
N TYR A 86 15.29 -2.71 -8.17
CA TYR A 86 15.45 -1.50 -7.39
C TYR A 86 14.35 -1.36 -6.32
N SER A 87 14.72 -0.90 -5.13
CA SER A 87 13.79 -0.37 -4.12
C SER A 87 14.24 1.04 -3.75
N ILE A 88 13.40 2.01 -4.10
CA ILE A 88 13.64 3.43 -3.85
C ILE A 88 12.69 3.87 -2.74
N LYS A 89 13.24 4.08 -1.55
CA LYS A 89 12.51 4.53 -0.37
C LYS A 89 12.61 6.04 -0.25
N ILE A 90 11.55 6.68 0.23
CA ILE A 90 11.47 8.14 0.29
C ILE A 90 11.67 8.61 1.74
N CYS A 91 12.65 9.50 1.95
CA CYS A 91 12.96 10.08 3.26
C CYS A 91 11.72 10.72 3.88
N GLY A 92 11.49 10.43 5.17
CA GLY A 92 10.35 10.97 5.92
C GLY A 92 9.01 10.33 5.57
N ARG A 93 9.01 9.23 4.80
CA ARG A 93 7.82 8.46 4.41
C ARG A 93 7.94 6.98 4.75
N GLU A 94 8.72 6.63 5.77
CA GLU A 94 9.06 5.26 6.11
C GLU A 94 7.86 4.51 6.75
N GLN A 95 7.59 3.28 6.28
CA GLN A 95 6.38 2.53 6.68
C GLN A 95 6.62 1.38 7.68
N GLY A 96 7.78 1.39 8.36
CA GLY A 96 8.18 0.40 9.35
C GLY A 96 8.62 -0.94 8.75
N LYS A 97 8.52 -2.02 9.54
CA LYS A 97 8.97 -3.36 9.13
C LYS A 97 8.09 -3.92 8.00
N ARG A 98 8.75 -4.32 6.91
CA ARG A 98 8.16 -4.92 5.69
C ARG A 98 8.72 -6.33 5.47
N GLU A 99 8.16 -7.07 4.52
CA GLU A 99 8.79 -8.29 4.02
C GLU A 99 10.25 -8.02 3.67
N ARG A 100 11.16 -8.88 4.15
CA ARG A 100 12.56 -8.79 3.74
C ARG A 100 12.66 -9.22 2.29
N PHE A 101 13.29 -8.38 1.50
CA PHE A 101 13.70 -8.64 0.13
C PHE A 101 15.12 -8.10 0.00
N LEU A 102 16.00 -8.87 -0.65
CA LEU A 102 17.36 -8.43 -0.90
C LEU A 102 17.39 -7.85 -2.29
N GLU A 103 17.12 -6.55 -2.42
CA GLU A 103 17.25 -5.85 -3.69
C GLU A 103 18.71 -5.73 -4.07
N GLN A 104 19.00 -5.83 -5.38
CA GLN A 104 20.32 -5.48 -5.90
C GLN A 104 20.64 -4.00 -5.68
N ASN A 105 19.65 -3.12 -5.85
CA ASN A 105 19.82 -1.68 -5.76
C ASN A 105 18.79 -1.08 -4.79
N SER A 106 19.18 -0.87 -3.53
CA SER A 106 18.34 -0.15 -2.56
C SER A 106 18.87 1.26 -2.35
N LYS A 107 18.00 2.28 -2.45
CA LYS A 107 18.36 3.69 -2.24
C LYS A 107 17.29 4.40 -1.42
N MET A 108 17.74 5.32 -0.56
CA MET A 108 16.88 6.28 0.12
C MET A 108 17.03 7.63 -0.59
N VAL A 109 15.92 8.28 -0.96
CA VAL A 109 15.93 9.55 -1.70
C VAL A 109 15.02 10.58 -1.05
N GLN A 110 15.34 11.86 -1.21
CA GLN A 110 14.43 12.92 -0.81
C GLN A 110 13.20 12.96 -1.75
N PRO A 111 12.00 13.33 -1.26
CA PRO A 111 10.80 13.38 -2.10
C PRO A 111 10.96 14.19 -3.40
N LYS A 112 11.72 15.29 -3.35
CA LYS A 112 12.00 16.18 -4.49
C LYS A 112 12.92 15.55 -5.55
N ASP A 113 13.72 14.56 -5.17
CA ASP A 113 14.73 13.95 -6.04
C ASP A 113 14.21 12.63 -6.67
N LEU A 114 13.00 12.19 -6.29
CA LEU A 114 12.43 10.92 -6.72
C LEU A 114 12.25 10.86 -8.24
N GLU A 115 11.67 11.90 -8.86
CA GLU A 115 11.44 11.92 -10.32
C GLU A 115 12.76 11.75 -11.09
N ASN A 116 13.76 12.56 -10.73
CA ASN A 116 15.07 12.52 -11.39
C ASN A 116 15.74 11.17 -11.18
N THR A 117 15.67 10.59 -9.97
CA THR A 117 16.22 9.26 -9.68
C THR A 117 15.56 8.19 -10.55
N LEU A 118 14.23 8.23 -10.69
CA LEU A 118 13.50 7.26 -11.51
C LEU A 118 13.87 7.42 -13.00
N VAL A 119 13.93 8.65 -13.50
CA VAL A 119 14.35 8.94 -14.88
C VAL A 119 15.79 8.47 -15.14
N GLU A 120 16.72 8.72 -14.22
CA GLU A 120 18.11 8.25 -14.32
C GLU A 120 18.22 6.72 -14.41
N VAL A 121 17.46 6.00 -13.57
CA VAL A 121 17.41 4.53 -13.61
C VAL A 121 16.88 4.05 -14.96
N LEU A 122 15.77 4.63 -15.44
CA LEU A 122 15.14 4.24 -16.70
C LEU A 122 16.00 4.56 -17.92
N MET A 123 16.65 5.73 -17.94
CA MET A 123 17.55 6.13 -19.03
C MET A 123 18.83 5.30 -19.03
N SER A 124 19.38 4.97 -17.86
CA SER A 124 20.51 4.05 -17.72
C SER A 124 20.15 2.67 -18.25
N PHE A 125 18.96 2.17 -17.94
CA PHE A 125 18.46 0.91 -18.47
C PHE A 125 18.34 0.95 -19.98
N ARG A 126 17.72 2.00 -20.53
CA ARG A 126 17.59 2.18 -21.98
C ARG A 126 18.94 2.21 -22.70
N ALA A 127 19.95 2.85 -22.09
CA ALA A 127 21.32 2.85 -22.61
C ALA A 127 21.93 1.44 -22.62
N LYS A 128 21.73 0.64 -21.55
CA LYS A 128 22.15 -0.78 -21.52
C LYS A 128 21.47 -1.57 -22.63
N LEU A 129 20.17 -1.38 -22.85
CA LEU A 129 19.44 -2.06 -23.93
C LEU A 129 20.00 -1.70 -25.32
N ALA A 130 20.35 -0.44 -25.55
CA ALA A 130 20.92 0.00 -26.82
C ALA A 130 22.30 -0.62 -27.11
N ALA A 131 23.03 -1.04 -26.07
CA ALA A 131 24.32 -1.71 -26.22
C ALA A 131 24.20 -3.20 -26.63
N ILE A 132 23.02 -3.81 -26.50
CA ILE A 132 22.79 -5.23 -26.82
C ILE A 132 22.99 -5.45 -28.33
N PRO A 133 23.82 -6.43 -28.77
CA PRO A 133 24.13 -6.64 -30.19
C PRO A 133 22.92 -6.79 -31.12
N LYS A 134 21.84 -7.41 -30.65
CA LYS A 134 20.58 -7.55 -31.41
C LYS A 134 19.86 -6.22 -31.65
N ALA A 135 20.12 -5.19 -30.84
CA ALA A 135 19.54 -3.86 -30.97
C ALA A 135 20.39 -2.89 -31.82
N LYS A 136 21.67 -3.23 -32.11
CA LYS A 136 22.61 -2.34 -32.83
C LYS A 136 22.23 -2.04 -34.28
N GLY A 137 21.29 -2.79 -34.87
CA GLY A 137 20.77 -2.54 -36.22
C GLY A 137 19.57 -1.59 -36.29
N SER A 138 19.01 -1.18 -35.15
CA SER A 138 17.85 -0.30 -35.10
C SER A 138 18.28 1.16 -34.99
N LEU A 139 17.75 2.02 -35.86
CA LEU A 139 17.97 3.48 -35.82
C LEU A 139 17.27 4.15 -34.61
N THR A 140 16.41 3.42 -33.91
CA THR A 140 15.63 3.96 -32.78
C THR A 140 16.03 3.27 -31.48
N ALA A 141 16.18 4.07 -30.42
CA ALA A 141 16.48 3.56 -29.08
C ALA A 141 15.41 2.53 -28.64
N PRO A 142 15.79 1.40 -28.01
CA PRO A 142 14.85 0.35 -27.64
C PRO A 142 13.65 0.89 -26.85
N PRO A 143 12.43 0.44 -27.18
CA PRO A 143 11.23 0.88 -26.48
C PRO A 143 11.20 0.29 -25.06
N LEU A 144 10.74 1.09 -24.11
CA LEU A 144 10.40 0.62 -22.78
C LEU A 144 8.88 0.46 -22.66
N VAL A 145 8.48 -0.65 -22.05
CA VAL A 145 7.08 -0.97 -21.74
C VAL A 145 6.90 -0.94 -20.22
N LEU A 146 5.98 -0.11 -19.74
CA LEU A 146 5.59 -0.08 -18.33
C LEU A 146 4.69 -1.27 -18.01
N VAL A 147 5.04 -2.05 -17.00
CA VAL A 147 4.30 -3.24 -16.57
C VAL A 147 3.89 -3.06 -15.12
N GLY A 148 2.66 -3.40 -14.79
CA GLY A 148 2.25 -3.49 -13.38
C GLY A 148 1.07 -4.42 -13.19
N PHE A 149 0.53 -4.43 -11.97
CA PHE A 149 -0.61 -5.26 -11.60
C PHE A 149 -1.55 -4.41 -10.73
N ASP A 150 -2.74 -4.11 -11.24
CA ASP A 150 -3.63 -3.07 -10.67
C ASP A 150 -2.95 -1.70 -10.63
N LEU A 151 -2.54 -1.22 -11.81
CA LEU A 151 -1.75 0.02 -11.98
C LEU A 151 -2.46 1.32 -11.57
N SER A 152 -3.66 1.26 -10.97
CA SER A 152 -4.50 2.43 -10.76
C SER A 152 -3.84 3.43 -9.83
N PHE A 153 -3.13 2.94 -8.82
CA PHE A 153 -2.47 3.78 -7.84
C PHE A 153 -1.20 4.39 -8.45
N GLU A 154 -0.36 3.57 -9.06
CA GLU A 154 0.90 3.95 -9.70
C GLU A 154 0.64 5.03 -10.76
N LEU A 155 -0.28 4.79 -11.69
CA LEU A 155 -0.58 5.76 -12.75
C LEU A 155 -1.15 7.07 -12.18
N ARG A 156 -1.90 7.02 -11.08
CA ARG A 156 -2.42 8.22 -10.40
C ARG A 156 -1.30 9.02 -9.75
N SER A 157 -0.46 8.38 -8.96
CA SER A 157 0.63 9.04 -8.25
C SER A 157 1.71 9.54 -9.20
N LEU A 158 2.09 8.74 -10.20
CA LEU A 158 3.10 9.12 -11.19
C LEU A 158 2.62 10.26 -12.10
N SER A 159 1.39 10.22 -12.62
CA SER A 159 0.86 11.32 -13.44
C SER A 159 0.61 12.61 -12.65
N ALA A 160 0.32 12.53 -11.35
CA ALA A 160 0.10 13.72 -10.54
C ALA A 160 1.42 14.41 -10.14
N SER A 161 2.44 13.63 -9.80
CA SER A 161 3.64 14.11 -9.10
C SER A 161 4.93 14.00 -9.90
N TYR A 162 4.99 13.11 -10.90
CA TYR A 162 6.23 12.73 -11.60
C TYR A 162 6.02 12.63 -13.12
N PRO A 163 5.57 13.71 -13.78
CA PRO A 163 5.12 13.70 -15.16
C PRO A 163 6.18 13.22 -16.17
N LYS A 164 7.48 13.49 -15.93
CA LYS A 164 8.56 13.15 -16.88
C LYS A 164 8.77 11.64 -17.06
N ILE A 165 8.28 10.84 -16.12
CA ILE A 165 8.40 9.38 -16.17
C ILE A 165 7.64 8.81 -17.38
N ALA A 166 6.55 9.46 -17.82
CA ALA A 166 5.85 9.01 -19.02
C ALA A 166 6.71 9.05 -20.29
N ASP A 167 7.62 10.02 -20.40
CA ASP A 167 8.48 10.17 -21.58
C ASP A 167 9.49 9.03 -21.72
N CYS A 168 9.70 8.26 -20.65
CA CYS A 168 10.53 7.06 -20.66
C CYS A 168 9.85 5.87 -21.36
N PHE A 169 8.51 5.83 -21.40
CA PHE A 169 7.73 4.67 -21.82
C PHE A 169 7.02 4.91 -23.15
N THR A 170 6.96 3.85 -23.95
CA THR A 170 6.24 3.88 -25.24
C THR A 170 4.82 3.32 -25.11
N SER A 171 4.63 2.39 -24.19
CA SER A 171 3.39 1.66 -23.96
C SER A 171 3.35 1.14 -22.52
N TRP A 172 2.18 0.66 -22.12
CA TRP A 172 1.99 0.08 -20.78
C TRP A 172 1.02 -1.09 -20.80
N VAL A 173 1.13 -1.96 -19.80
CA VAL A 173 0.26 -3.14 -19.63
C VAL A 173 -0.07 -3.35 -18.15
N ASP A 174 -1.35 -3.59 -17.88
CA ASP A 174 -1.82 -4.04 -16.57
C ASP A 174 -2.09 -5.55 -16.62
N LEU A 175 -1.23 -6.30 -15.93
CA LEU A 175 -1.30 -7.76 -15.92
C LEU A 175 -2.53 -8.26 -15.18
N GLN A 176 -3.12 -7.51 -14.25
CA GLN A 176 -4.32 -7.95 -13.54
C GLN A 176 -5.49 -8.15 -14.50
N GLU A 177 -5.63 -7.25 -15.48
CA GLU A 177 -6.67 -7.32 -16.50
C GLU A 177 -6.44 -8.50 -17.44
N LEU A 178 -5.17 -8.78 -17.80
CA LEU A 178 -4.82 -9.94 -18.61
C LEU A 178 -5.08 -11.26 -17.89
N VAL A 179 -4.72 -11.36 -16.60
CA VAL A 179 -5.03 -12.54 -15.79
C VAL A 179 -6.54 -12.72 -15.65
N LYS A 180 -7.28 -11.64 -15.42
CA LYS A 180 -8.74 -11.65 -15.33
C LYS A 180 -9.37 -12.21 -16.60
N GLU A 181 -8.89 -11.77 -17.76
CA GLU A 181 -9.34 -12.24 -19.08
C GLU A 181 -8.98 -13.71 -19.31
N ALA A 182 -7.72 -14.10 -19.06
CA ALA A 182 -7.26 -15.48 -19.20
C ALA A 182 -7.97 -16.47 -18.25
N ALA A 183 -8.45 -16.00 -17.11
CA ALA A 183 -9.22 -16.77 -16.13
C ALA A 183 -10.74 -16.65 -16.32
N GLN A 184 -11.21 -15.86 -17.29
CA GLN A 184 -12.63 -15.58 -17.54
C GLN A 184 -13.39 -15.12 -16.27
N LEU A 185 -12.77 -14.23 -15.49
CA LEU A 185 -13.31 -13.78 -14.22
C LEU A 185 -14.09 -12.48 -14.35
N ASP A 186 -15.22 -12.37 -13.65
CA ASP A 186 -15.94 -11.10 -13.50
C ASP A 186 -15.17 -10.10 -12.61
N LYS A 187 -14.47 -10.64 -11.60
CA LYS A 187 -13.76 -9.87 -10.58
C LYS A 187 -12.25 -9.90 -10.81
N ALA A 188 -11.62 -8.76 -10.55
CA ALA A 188 -10.18 -8.63 -10.66
C ALA A 188 -9.46 -9.54 -9.63
N PRO A 189 -8.50 -10.37 -10.06
CA PRO A 189 -7.76 -11.26 -9.17
C PRO A 189 -6.70 -10.52 -8.35
N SER A 190 -6.28 -11.08 -7.22
CA SER A 190 -5.10 -10.56 -6.51
C SER A 190 -3.80 -11.07 -7.14
N LEU A 191 -2.69 -10.36 -6.95
CA LEU A 191 -1.37 -10.80 -7.42
C LEU A 191 -1.01 -12.19 -6.87
N ARG A 192 -1.32 -12.44 -5.59
CA ARG A 192 -1.12 -13.74 -4.93
C ARG A 192 -1.92 -14.87 -5.59
N ASP A 193 -3.21 -14.66 -5.83
CA ASP A 193 -4.06 -15.68 -6.46
C ASP A 193 -3.59 -15.95 -7.90
N SER A 194 -3.21 -14.89 -8.62
CA SER A 194 -2.67 -14.98 -9.98
C SER A 194 -1.40 -15.81 -10.05
N LEU A 195 -0.43 -15.53 -9.17
CA LEU A 195 0.80 -16.33 -9.07
C LEU A 195 0.50 -17.79 -8.73
N THR A 196 -0.43 -18.02 -7.80
CA THR A 196 -0.81 -19.38 -7.39
C THR A 196 -1.41 -20.16 -8.56
N ALA A 197 -2.30 -19.54 -9.33
CA ALA A 197 -2.91 -20.13 -10.52
C ALA A 197 -1.87 -20.40 -11.63
N LEU A 198 -0.82 -19.57 -11.71
CA LEU A 198 0.30 -19.76 -12.64
C LEU A 198 1.32 -20.80 -12.15
N GLY A 199 1.04 -21.50 -11.05
CA GLY A 199 1.87 -22.61 -10.55
C GLY A 199 2.94 -22.21 -9.55
N PHE A 200 3.01 -20.94 -9.13
CA PHE A 200 3.86 -20.53 -8.01
C PHE A 200 3.22 -20.93 -6.67
N GLY A 201 4.05 -21.08 -5.64
CA GLY A 201 3.58 -21.31 -4.26
C GLY A 201 4.14 -22.56 -3.58
N SER A 202 4.96 -23.34 -4.27
CA SER A 202 5.84 -24.34 -3.63
C SER A 202 6.74 -23.68 -2.57
N VAL A 203 7.20 -22.46 -2.85
CA VAL A 203 7.90 -21.59 -1.91
C VAL A 203 6.94 -20.51 -1.41
N SER A 204 6.57 -20.58 -0.13
CA SER A 204 5.56 -19.68 0.47
C SER A 204 5.87 -18.19 0.36
N THR A 205 7.14 -17.81 0.19
CA THR A 205 7.58 -16.41 0.06
C THR A 205 7.33 -15.82 -1.32
N ASP A 206 7.13 -16.65 -2.33
CA ASP A 206 7.05 -16.24 -3.74
C ASP A 206 5.69 -15.60 -4.03
N VAL A 207 4.62 -16.13 -3.44
CA VAL A 207 3.25 -15.63 -3.62
C VAL A 207 2.88 -14.50 -2.64
N GLY A 208 3.77 -14.16 -1.71
CA GLY A 208 3.57 -13.10 -0.71
C GLY A 208 2.73 -13.52 0.50
N SER A 209 3.02 -12.93 1.66
CA SER A 209 2.29 -13.20 2.90
C SER A 209 0.96 -12.43 2.95
N VAL A 210 -0.10 -13.06 3.45
CA VAL A 210 -1.36 -12.36 3.78
C VAL A 210 -1.20 -11.42 4.98
N TRP A 211 -0.16 -11.64 5.81
CA TRP A 211 -0.05 -11.03 7.14
C TRP A 211 1.07 -10.02 7.29
N LYS A 212 2.02 -9.99 6.35
CA LYS A 212 3.16 -9.06 6.37
C LYS A 212 2.88 -7.89 5.46
N LYS A 213 3.43 -6.72 5.80
CA LYS A 213 3.46 -5.59 4.87
C LYS A 213 4.32 -5.95 3.67
N HIS A 214 3.83 -5.58 2.51
CA HIS A 214 4.47 -5.84 1.24
C HIS A 214 5.75 -4.99 1.08
N SER A 215 6.57 -5.35 0.11
CA SER A 215 7.74 -4.60 -0.32
C SER A 215 7.54 -4.37 -1.79
N ALA A 216 7.53 -3.11 -2.21
CA ALA A 216 7.28 -2.76 -3.61
C ALA A 216 8.33 -3.41 -4.52
N GLY A 217 9.60 -3.39 -4.10
CA GLY A 217 10.69 -4.07 -4.82
C GLY A 217 10.40 -5.55 -5.05
N LYS A 218 9.91 -6.27 -4.03
CA LYS A 218 9.57 -7.69 -4.16
C LYS A 218 8.34 -7.93 -5.03
N ASP A 219 7.34 -7.06 -4.92
CA ASP A 219 6.12 -7.15 -5.74
C ASP A 219 6.42 -6.91 -7.23
N THR A 220 7.41 -6.09 -7.58
CA THR A 220 7.83 -5.98 -8.99
C THR A 220 8.44 -7.26 -9.58
N VAL A 221 9.14 -8.07 -8.78
CA VAL A 221 9.63 -9.39 -9.25
C VAL A 221 8.47 -10.38 -9.41
N ARG A 222 7.47 -10.31 -8.53
CA ARG A 222 6.23 -11.06 -8.67
C ARG A 222 5.46 -10.66 -9.93
N ILE A 223 5.40 -9.37 -10.24
CA ILE A 223 4.82 -8.85 -11.49
C ILE A 223 5.61 -9.39 -12.69
N ALA A 224 6.95 -9.40 -12.63
CA ALA A 224 7.79 -10.02 -13.67
C ALA A 224 7.48 -11.51 -13.86
N ALA A 225 7.21 -12.23 -12.77
CA ALA A 225 6.82 -13.64 -12.82
C ALA A 225 5.49 -13.85 -13.55
N VAL A 226 4.49 -12.99 -13.28
CA VAL A 226 3.20 -13.00 -13.99
C VAL A 226 3.41 -12.68 -15.47
N LEU A 227 4.22 -11.67 -15.80
CA LEU A 227 4.53 -11.30 -17.19
C LEU A 227 5.17 -12.46 -17.95
N ALA A 228 6.17 -13.11 -17.37
CA ALA A 228 6.87 -14.24 -17.97
C ALA A 228 5.91 -15.41 -18.23
N SER A 229 5.10 -15.74 -17.22
CA SER A 229 4.19 -16.88 -17.28
C SER A 229 3.05 -16.66 -18.28
N LEU A 230 2.50 -15.44 -18.34
CA LEU A 230 1.50 -15.09 -19.35
C LEU A 230 2.09 -15.02 -20.75
N SER A 231 3.32 -14.54 -20.92
CA SER A 231 4.00 -14.51 -22.22
C SER A 231 4.30 -15.91 -22.76
N LEU A 232 4.58 -16.88 -21.88
CA LEU A 232 4.78 -18.29 -22.23
C LEU A 232 3.48 -19.05 -22.43
N ARG A 233 2.36 -18.45 -22.03
CA ARG A 233 1.03 -19.00 -22.23
C ARG A 233 0.68 -18.83 -23.71
N GLY A 234 0.67 -19.92 -24.48
CA GLY A 234 0.18 -19.89 -25.85
C GLY A 234 -1.28 -19.44 -25.91
N ALA A 235 -1.69 -18.83 -27.03
CA ALA A 235 -3.07 -18.38 -27.25
C ALA A 235 -4.12 -19.51 -27.18
N GLU A 236 -3.69 -20.76 -27.35
CA GLU A 236 -4.54 -21.96 -27.34
C GLU A 236 -4.65 -22.64 -25.96
N GLN A 237 -4.03 -22.09 -24.89
CA GLN A 237 -4.12 -22.72 -23.58
C GLN A 237 -5.51 -22.59 -22.95
N GLU A 238 -5.94 -23.66 -22.25
CA GLU A 238 -7.18 -23.72 -21.48
C GLU A 238 -7.32 -22.55 -20.50
N VAL A 239 -8.54 -22.27 -20.02
CA VAL A 239 -8.83 -21.22 -19.05
C VAL A 239 -7.94 -21.35 -17.81
N LEU A 240 -7.40 -20.23 -17.29
CA LEU A 240 -6.53 -20.25 -16.11
C LEU A 240 -7.32 -20.75 -14.87
N PRO A 241 -6.91 -21.86 -14.24
CA PRO A 241 -7.61 -22.41 -13.09
C PRO A 241 -7.33 -21.55 -11.85
N MET A 242 -8.18 -20.55 -11.63
CA MET A 242 -8.07 -19.61 -10.53
C MET A 242 -8.85 -20.09 -9.31
N THR A 243 -8.15 -20.35 -8.21
CA THR A 243 -8.77 -20.56 -6.88
C THR A 243 -8.54 -19.33 -6.02
N PHE A 244 -9.61 -18.62 -5.67
CA PHE A 244 -9.50 -17.47 -4.78
C PHE A 244 -9.14 -17.93 -3.38
N THR A 245 -8.05 -17.39 -2.83
CA THR A 245 -7.82 -17.49 -1.39
C THR A 245 -8.92 -16.71 -0.68
N TRP A 246 -9.86 -17.43 -0.05
CA TRP A 246 -10.94 -16.82 0.72
C TRP A 246 -10.36 -15.89 1.78
N ARG A 247 -10.42 -14.58 1.53
CA ARG A 247 -10.18 -13.58 2.57
C ARG A 247 -11.30 -13.76 3.58
N ARG A 248 -11.01 -14.33 4.76
CA ARG A 248 -11.88 -14.13 5.94
C ARG A 248 -12.15 -12.63 5.98
N LYS A 249 -13.44 -12.24 5.92
CA LYS A 249 -13.89 -10.85 6.01
C LYS A 249 -12.99 -10.14 7.02
N TRP A 250 -12.08 -9.31 6.52
CA TRP A 250 -11.23 -8.51 7.38
C TRP A 250 -12.19 -7.65 8.21
N SER A 251 -12.12 -7.76 9.53
CA SER A 251 -12.92 -6.86 10.36
C SER A 251 -12.46 -5.43 10.03
N PRO A 252 -13.40 -4.47 9.91
CA PRO A 252 -13.06 -3.06 9.70
C PRO A 252 -11.95 -2.57 10.66
N ALA A 253 -11.95 -3.10 11.90
CA ALA A 253 -10.93 -2.85 12.93
C ALA A 253 -9.48 -3.12 12.49
N LYS A 254 -9.22 -4.07 11.59
CA LYS A 254 -7.85 -4.36 11.10
C LYS A 254 -7.44 -3.54 9.88
N GLN A 255 -8.41 -3.05 9.11
CA GLN A 255 -8.15 -2.15 7.98
C GLN A 255 -7.60 -0.79 8.45
N HIS A 256 -7.97 -0.36 9.66
CA HIS A 256 -7.46 0.85 10.30
C HIS A 256 -6.05 0.71 10.94
N MET A 257 -5.49 -0.50 11.02
CA MET A 257 -4.18 -0.74 11.65
C MET A 257 -2.97 -0.53 10.72
N GLN A 258 -3.16 -0.38 9.40
CA GLN A 258 -2.02 -0.25 8.46
C GLN A 258 -1.51 1.18 8.25
N TYR A 259 -2.20 2.20 8.76
CA TYR A 259 -1.80 3.60 8.64
C TYR A 259 -0.72 3.95 9.69
N ARG A 260 0.55 3.95 9.29
CA ARG A 260 1.62 4.67 10.01
C ARG A 260 2.01 5.87 9.14
N GLY A 261 1.92 7.08 9.69
CA GLY A 261 2.43 8.31 9.08
C GLY A 261 1.52 9.54 9.14
N THR A 262 0.20 9.37 9.29
CA THR A 262 -0.75 10.47 9.50
C THR A 262 -1.80 9.99 10.49
N GLY A 263 -2.12 10.77 11.52
CA GLY A 263 -2.92 10.29 12.64
C GLY A 263 -4.21 9.57 12.22
N LYS A 264 -4.61 8.56 12.98
CA LYS A 264 -5.75 7.69 12.63
C LYS A 264 -7.07 8.46 12.74
N LEU A 265 -7.93 8.34 11.73
CA LEU A 265 -9.23 9.03 11.70
C LEU A 265 -10.36 8.09 12.14
N PHE A 266 -11.16 8.54 13.09
CA PHE A 266 -12.30 7.81 13.63
C PHE A 266 -13.62 8.55 13.33
N LYS A 267 -14.58 7.81 12.78
CA LYS A 267 -15.92 8.34 12.49
C LYS A 267 -16.85 8.12 13.68
N ASN A 268 -17.59 9.15 14.07
CA ASN A 268 -18.66 9.10 15.06
C ASN A 268 -18.22 8.65 16.46
N GLY A 269 -17.15 9.26 16.99
CA GLY A 269 -16.72 8.97 18.36
C GLY A 269 -15.21 9.13 18.60
N PRO A 270 -14.74 8.76 19.80
CA PRO A 270 -13.34 8.81 20.17
C PRO A 270 -12.52 7.74 19.43
N PRO A 271 -11.19 7.95 19.31
CA PRO A 271 -10.25 6.90 18.96
C PRO A 271 -10.40 5.65 19.83
N GLN A 272 -10.46 4.49 19.19
CA GLN A 272 -10.70 3.20 19.84
C GLN A 272 -9.73 2.13 19.29
N PRO A 273 -9.29 1.17 20.11
CA PRO A 273 -9.64 0.98 21.52
C PRO A 273 -8.81 1.90 22.45
N THR A 274 -9.34 2.25 23.63
CA THR A 274 -8.76 3.26 24.56
C THR A 274 -7.32 2.92 24.96
N GLU A 275 -6.98 1.64 25.09
CA GLU A 275 -5.62 1.16 25.43
C GLU A 275 -4.59 1.52 24.36
N LEU A 276 -5.02 1.72 23.10
CA LEU A 276 -4.14 2.12 22.00
C LEU A 276 -4.09 3.64 21.80
N PHE A 277 -5.02 4.38 22.40
CA PHE A 277 -5.13 5.84 22.29
C PHE A 277 -5.40 6.49 23.65
N PRO A 278 -4.57 6.21 24.67
CA PRO A 278 -4.85 6.65 26.04
C PRO A 278 -4.72 8.17 26.18
N PHE A 279 -3.85 8.78 25.38
CA PHE A 279 -3.53 10.21 25.47
C PHE A 279 -4.54 11.07 24.69
N THR A 280 -5.83 10.91 24.95
CA THR A 280 -6.90 11.57 24.20
C THR A 280 -7.50 12.73 24.98
N ALA A 281 -7.70 13.86 24.29
CA ALA A 281 -8.52 14.97 24.75
C ALA A 281 -9.89 14.94 24.06
N LYS A 282 -10.94 15.29 24.80
CA LYS A 282 -12.28 15.58 24.28
C LYS A 282 -12.43 17.10 24.17
N LEU A 283 -12.83 17.57 23.00
CA LEU A 283 -13.05 18.98 22.73
C LEU A 283 -14.53 19.20 22.40
N THR A 284 -15.16 20.14 23.08
CA THR A 284 -16.54 20.55 22.81
C THR A 284 -16.55 22.01 22.40
N LEU A 285 -17.14 22.32 21.25
CA LEU A 285 -17.21 23.71 20.79
C LEU A 285 -18.39 24.43 21.47
N CYS A 286 -18.08 25.45 22.27
CA CYS A 286 -19.04 26.28 23.00
C CYS A 286 -19.30 27.59 22.24
N GLY A 287 -20.57 27.95 22.04
CA GLY A 287 -20.97 29.25 21.47
C GLY A 287 -20.72 29.40 19.96
N GLY A 288 -20.33 28.34 19.26
CA GLY A 288 -20.08 28.34 17.82
C GLY A 288 -21.11 27.53 17.03
N ARG A 289 -21.79 28.19 16.08
CA ARG A 289 -22.32 27.57 14.84
C ARG A 289 -22.82 28.66 13.88
N PRO A 290 -22.13 28.97 12.76
CA PRO A 290 -22.73 29.76 11.70
C PRO A 290 -23.80 28.92 11.00
N SER A 291 -24.98 29.49 10.82
CA SER A 291 -26.12 28.91 10.10
C SER A 291 -25.82 28.51 8.63
N SER A 292 -24.62 28.82 8.13
CA SER A 292 -24.18 28.62 6.74
C SER A 292 -23.38 27.33 6.50
N LEU A 293 -22.96 26.60 7.54
CA LEU A 293 -22.25 25.32 7.38
C LEU A 293 -23.22 24.15 7.50
N SER A 294 -23.87 23.80 6.39
CA SER A 294 -24.76 22.63 6.29
C SER A 294 -24.02 21.28 6.23
N GLY A 295 -22.70 21.27 6.46
CA GLY A 295 -21.84 20.09 6.38
C GLY A 295 -21.58 19.43 7.73
N LYS A 296 -21.45 18.10 7.73
CA LYS A 296 -20.93 17.36 8.89
C LYS A 296 -19.43 17.65 9.02
N VAL A 297 -18.96 18.01 10.22
CA VAL A 297 -17.52 18.14 10.49
C VAL A 297 -16.93 16.74 10.54
N GLU A 298 -15.98 16.45 9.64
CA GLU A 298 -15.32 15.15 9.61
C GLU A 298 -14.05 15.14 10.45
N ALA A 299 -13.63 13.95 10.89
CA ALA A 299 -12.36 13.73 11.58
C ALA A 299 -11.16 14.27 10.76
N SER A 300 -11.26 14.27 9.42
CA SER A 300 -10.21 14.82 8.57
C SER A 300 -10.06 16.34 8.69
N ASP A 301 -11.13 17.07 9.05
CA ASP A 301 -11.09 18.52 9.26
C ASP A 301 -10.55 18.86 10.64
N ILE A 302 -10.90 18.06 11.65
CA ILE A 302 -10.30 18.11 12.99
C ILE A 302 -8.78 17.89 12.92
N MET A 303 -8.34 16.89 12.15
CA MET A 303 -6.91 16.61 11.93
C MET A 303 -6.17 17.82 11.36
N LYS A 304 -6.76 18.53 10.38
CA LYS A 304 -6.16 19.73 9.79
C LYS A 304 -6.11 20.87 10.78
N LEU A 305 -7.19 21.08 11.54
CA LEU A 305 -7.31 22.17 12.50
C LEU A 305 -6.22 22.08 13.58
N PHE A 306 -5.91 20.87 14.04
CA PHE A 306 -4.94 20.64 15.10
C PHE A 306 -3.59 20.11 14.60
N ALA A 307 -3.29 20.24 13.31
CA ALA A 307 -2.07 19.69 12.71
C ALA A 307 -0.79 20.22 13.39
N GLY A 308 -0.79 21.48 13.85
CA GLY A 308 0.35 22.09 14.56
C GLY A 308 0.69 21.42 15.90
N HIS A 309 -0.21 20.61 16.45
CA HIS A 309 -0.01 19.86 17.69
C HIS A 309 0.42 18.41 17.46
N ASN A 310 0.62 17.98 16.20
CA ASN A 310 1.05 16.63 15.83
C ASN A 310 0.20 15.47 16.41
N PRO A 311 -1.13 15.48 16.22
CA PRO A 311 -1.99 14.43 16.77
C PRO A 311 -1.75 13.06 16.10
N THR A 312 -1.82 11.99 16.91
CA THR A 312 -1.64 10.59 16.49
C THR A 312 -2.94 9.92 16.09
N ALA A 313 -4.08 10.44 16.54
CA ALA A 313 -5.41 10.05 16.09
C ALA A 313 -6.40 11.18 16.35
N VAL A 314 -7.49 11.21 15.57
CA VAL A 314 -8.62 12.10 15.85
C VAL A 314 -9.95 11.42 15.57
N GLY A 315 -10.95 11.80 16.35
CA GLY A 315 -12.34 11.43 16.21
C GLY A 315 -13.22 12.66 16.06
N SER A 316 -14.38 12.48 15.45
CA SER A 316 -15.40 13.53 15.37
C SER A 316 -16.78 12.95 15.66
N CYS A 317 -17.59 13.72 16.37
CA CYS A 317 -18.95 13.40 16.74
C CYS A 317 -19.77 14.69 16.62
N CYS A 318 -20.94 14.60 15.99
CA CYS A 318 -21.89 15.70 15.92
C CYS A 318 -23.21 15.19 16.51
N HIS A 319 -23.50 15.57 17.76
CA HIS A 319 -24.78 15.32 18.40
C HIS A 319 -25.45 16.66 18.72
N ASP A 320 -26.75 16.74 18.40
CA ASP A 320 -27.64 17.87 18.73
C ASP A 320 -27.12 19.25 18.27
N GLY A 321 -26.35 19.24 17.18
CA GLY A 321 -25.79 20.45 16.59
C GLY A 321 -24.53 20.98 17.24
N SER A 322 -24.04 20.36 18.32
CA SER A 322 -22.74 20.64 18.91
C SER A 322 -21.63 19.85 18.22
N ILE A 323 -20.47 20.49 18.03
CA ILE A 323 -19.27 19.84 17.50
C ILE A 323 -18.48 19.27 18.68
N THR A 324 -18.34 17.95 18.72
CA THR A 324 -17.45 17.24 19.63
C THR A 324 -16.32 16.60 18.84
N ALA A 325 -15.08 16.93 19.19
CA ALA A 325 -13.89 16.34 18.61
C ALA A 325 -13.12 15.56 19.66
N PHE A 326 -12.33 14.58 19.20
CA PHE A 326 -11.42 13.83 20.04
C PHE A 326 -10.05 13.88 19.40
N VAL A 327 -9.00 14.20 20.16
CA VAL A 327 -7.64 14.37 19.63
C VAL A 327 -6.69 13.58 20.52
N THR A 328 -6.00 12.60 19.94
CA THR A 328 -4.99 11.80 20.62
C THR A 328 -3.60 12.36 20.35
N MET A 329 -2.81 12.50 21.40
CA MET A 329 -1.45 13.04 21.39
C MET A 329 -0.41 11.90 21.45
N PRO A 330 0.86 12.16 21.12
CA PRO A 330 1.90 11.13 21.14
C PRO A 330 2.35 10.71 22.55
N SER A 331 2.14 11.56 23.55
CA SER A 331 2.50 11.31 24.95
C SER A 331 1.52 12.02 25.88
N PHE A 332 1.56 11.64 27.16
CA PHE A 332 0.80 12.30 28.21
C PHE A 332 1.22 13.77 28.38
N ASP A 333 2.52 14.07 28.35
CA ASP A 333 2.99 15.46 28.47
C ASP A 333 2.52 16.33 27.28
N ALA A 334 2.49 15.75 26.07
CA ALA A 334 1.93 16.43 24.91
C ALA A 334 0.42 16.65 25.03
N LEU A 335 -0.31 15.70 25.65
CA LEU A 335 -1.73 15.86 25.98
C LEU A 335 -1.96 17.00 26.96
N GLU A 336 -1.21 17.05 28.06
CA GLU A 336 -1.35 18.12 29.07
C GLU A 336 -1.07 19.50 28.46
N GLN A 337 -0.01 19.63 27.65
CA GLN A 337 0.28 20.86 26.91
C GLN A 337 -0.84 21.22 25.93
N PHE A 338 -1.40 20.23 25.23
CA PHE A 338 -2.50 20.46 24.31
C PHE A 338 -3.75 20.96 25.04
N VAL A 339 -4.13 20.34 26.15
CA VAL A 339 -5.28 20.75 26.97
C VAL A 339 -5.08 22.19 27.48
N ALA A 340 -3.91 22.48 28.06
CA ALA A 340 -3.60 23.82 28.57
C ALA A 340 -3.62 24.92 27.50
N ASN A 341 -3.21 24.60 26.27
CA ASN A 341 -3.18 25.57 25.18
C ASN A 341 -4.54 25.77 24.51
N MET A 342 -5.38 24.73 24.50
CA MET A 342 -6.62 24.72 23.70
C MET A 342 -7.87 24.99 24.52
N ASP A 343 -7.86 24.79 25.84
CA ASP A 343 -9.01 25.10 26.67
C ASP A 343 -9.29 26.61 26.69
N GLY A 344 -10.54 26.98 26.38
CA GLY A 344 -10.97 28.37 26.19
C GLY A 344 -10.50 29.02 24.87
N ALA A 345 -9.68 28.35 24.06
CA ALA A 345 -9.17 28.93 22.82
C ALA A 345 -10.26 29.11 21.77
N LEU A 346 -10.24 30.24 21.06
CA LEU A 346 -11.23 30.56 20.02
C LEU A 346 -11.01 29.71 18.76
N CYS A 347 -12.09 29.16 18.22
CA CYS A 347 -12.06 28.49 16.93
C CYS A 347 -12.35 29.48 15.80
N GLU A 348 -11.33 29.93 15.08
CA GLU A 348 -11.51 30.86 13.96
C GLU A 348 -12.39 30.28 12.83
N VAL A 349 -12.30 28.97 12.60
CA VAL A 349 -12.97 28.28 11.50
C VAL A 349 -14.47 28.12 11.76
N TYR A 350 -14.85 27.77 12.99
CA TYR A 350 -16.24 27.43 13.34
C TYR A 350 -16.89 28.47 14.26
N GLY A 351 -16.15 29.49 14.69
CA GLY A 351 -16.56 30.41 15.74
C GLY A 351 -16.66 29.75 17.11
N GLY A 352 -16.77 30.55 18.17
CA GLY A 352 -16.87 30.04 19.55
C GLY A 352 -15.53 29.64 20.16
N ALA A 353 -15.58 29.05 21.35
CA ALA A 353 -14.41 28.63 22.13
C ALA A 353 -14.44 27.12 22.37
N TRP A 354 -13.27 26.49 22.39
CA TRP A 354 -13.15 25.09 22.77
C TRP A 354 -13.21 24.93 24.29
N ASN A 355 -13.99 23.96 24.75
CA ASN A 355 -13.89 23.39 26.08
C ASN A 355 -13.17 22.04 25.96
N VAL A 356 -12.00 21.90 26.59
CA VAL A 356 -11.09 20.77 26.38
C VAL A 356 -10.87 20.01 27.69
N GLU A 357 -11.12 18.71 27.64
CA GLU A 357 -10.99 17.80 28.79
C GLU A 357 -10.05 16.64 28.43
N SER A 358 -9.07 16.36 29.29
CA SER A 358 -8.27 15.13 29.20
C SER A 358 -9.13 13.92 29.60
N ILE A 359 -9.21 12.92 28.75
CA ILE A 359 -9.91 11.66 29.05
C ILE A 359 -8.91 10.51 29.31
N PHE A 360 -7.67 10.84 29.68
CA PHE A 360 -6.66 9.87 30.07
C PHE A 360 -7.06 9.16 31.38
N ASP A 361 -7.07 7.83 31.36
CA ASP A 361 -7.39 7.00 32.51
C ASP A 361 -6.16 6.15 32.92
N PRO A 362 -5.52 6.43 34.06
CA PRO A 362 -4.35 5.67 34.52
C PRO A 362 -4.67 4.22 34.91
N THR A 363 -5.95 3.86 35.07
CA THR A 363 -6.37 2.47 35.31
C THR A 363 -6.35 1.63 34.02
N VAL A 364 -6.40 2.28 32.85
CA VAL A 364 -6.34 1.63 31.53
C VAL A 364 -4.88 1.41 31.10
N THR A 365 -4.00 2.37 31.37
CA THR A 365 -2.56 2.22 31.14
C THR A 365 -1.75 3.14 32.05
N HIS A 366 -0.57 2.67 32.46
CA HIS A 366 0.40 3.48 33.21
C HIS A 366 1.43 4.19 32.32
N ALA A 367 1.40 3.93 31.01
CA ALA A 367 2.32 4.54 30.07
C ALA A 367 2.09 6.05 29.98
N ARG A 368 3.17 6.82 29.91
CA ARG A 368 3.18 8.28 29.70
C ARG A 368 3.82 8.66 28.37
N THR A 369 4.66 7.81 27.81
CA THR A 369 5.34 8.03 26.51
C THR A 369 4.86 7.06 25.44
N ALA A 370 5.22 7.33 24.18
CA ALA A 370 4.92 6.43 23.07
C ALA A 370 5.67 5.10 23.19
N GLU A 371 6.91 5.14 23.67
CA GLU A 371 7.75 3.97 23.90
C GLU A 371 7.17 3.07 25.00
N GLU A 372 6.81 3.66 26.15
CA GLU A 372 6.17 2.94 27.26
C GLU A 372 4.83 2.34 26.83
N LEU A 373 4.07 3.05 26.00
CA LEU A 373 2.80 2.55 25.47
C LEU A 373 3.01 1.38 24.51
N GLU A 374 4.06 1.39 23.69
CA GLU A 374 4.40 0.25 22.83
C GLU A 374 4.80 -0.98 23.65
N GLU A 375 5.57 -0.79 24.72
CA GLU A 375 5.98 -1.85 25.64
C GLU A 375 4.78 -2.45 26.39
N PHE A 376 3.95 -1.61 27.01
CA PHE A 376 2.71 -2.02 27.69
C PHE A 376 1.79 -2.83 26.76
N ASN A 377 1.61 -2.37 25.52
CA ASN A 377 0.78 -3.07 24.54
C ASN A 377 1.37 -4.43 24.13
N LYS A 378 2.69 -4.53 24.05
CA LYS A 378 3.38 -5.79 23.75
C LYS A 378 3.22 -6.79 24.88
N GLU A 379 3.35 -6.36 26.13
CA GLU A 379 3.14 -7.19 27.31
C GLU A 379 1.71 -7.70 27.41
N ASN A 380 0.72 -6.80 27.27
CA ASN A 380 -0.70 -7.16 27.27
C ASN A 380 -1.06 -8.16 26.16
N LEU A 381 -0.48 -7.98 24.97
CA LEU A 381 -0.67 -8.92 23.87
C LEU A 381 -0.08 -10.29 24.20
N GLN A 382 1.11 -10.34 24.80
CA GLN A 382 1.74 -11.61 25.21
C GLN A 382 0.94 -12.30 26.31
N ALA A 383 0.47 -11.57 27.32
CA ALA A 383 -0.39 -12.09 28.38
C ALA A 383 -1.70 -12.65 27.81
N THR A 384 -2.34 -11.93 26.87
CA THR A 384 -3.55 -12.40 26.19
C THR A 384 -3.30 -13.69 25.39
N ILE A 385 -2.16 -13.79 24.71
CA ILE A 385 -1.78 -15.00 23.96
C ILE A 385 -1.55 -16.17 24.94
N ALA A 386 -0.86 -15.94 26.06
CA ALA A 386 -0.62 -16.95 27.09
C ALA A 386 -1.92 -17.44 27.71
N ALA A 387 -2.82 -16.54 28.11
CA ALA A 387 -4.14 -16.88 28.66
C ALA A 387 -4.98 -17.69 27.67
N LYS A 388 -4.99 -17.32 26.39
CA LYS A 388 -5.68 -18.10 25.34
C LYS A 388 -5.07 -19.48 25.11
N LYS A 389 -3.75 -19.62 25.25
CA LYS A 389 -3.08 -20.93 25.17
C LYS A 389 -3.48 -21.80 26.36
N GLU A 390 -3.52 -21.25 27.56
CA GLU A 390 -3.91 -21.96 28.77
C GLU A 390 -5.37 -22.40 28.70
N GLN A 391 -6.28 -21.51 28.29
CA GLN A 391 -7.69 -21.85 28.10
C GLN A 391 -7.89 -22.98 27.07
N ARG A 392 -7.08 -23.03 26.00
CA ARG A 392 -7.11 -24.13 25.03
C ARG A 392 -6.58 -25.43 25.62
N ARG A 393 -5.58 -25.36 26.52
CA ARG A 393 -5.05 -26.52 27.23
C ARG A 393 -6.10 -27.10 28.18
N GLN A 394 -6.74 -26.25 28.96
CA GLN A 394 -7.83 -26.63 29.88
C GLN A 394 -9.00 -27.27 29.11
N LYS A 395 -9.47 -26.64 28.02
CA LYS A 395 -10.53 -27.23 27.18
C LYS A 395 -10.17 -28.60 26.58
N ARG A 396 -8.91 -28.82 26.19
CA ARG A 396 -8.46 -30.12 25.68
C ARG A 396 -8.41 -31.18 26.78
N LEU A 397 -8.06 -30.80 28.00
CA LEU A 397 -8.07 -31.69 29.16
C LEU A 397 -9.51 -32.05 29.56
N GLU A 398 -10.43 -31.09 29.58
CA GLU A 398 -11.86 -31.33 29.83
C GLU A 398 -12.48 -32.25 28.78
N GLN A 399 -12.22 -32.01 27.49
CA GLN A 399 -12.71 -32.87 26.40
C GLN A 399 -12.05 -34.26 26.39
N GLY A 400 -10.78 -34.36 26.83
CA GLY A 400 -10.09 -35.63 27.00
C GLY A 400 -10.62 -36.45 28.18
N LEU A 401 -11.03 -35.80 29.27
CA LEU A 401 -11.67 -36.42 30.43
C LEU A 401 -13.07 -36.93 30.12
N GLU A 402 -13.87 -36.22 29.33
CA GLU A 402 -15.19 -36.70 28.85
C GLU A 402 -15.06 -37.93 27.94
N SER A 403 -14.00 -38.02 27.12
CA SER A 403 -13.75 -39.20 26.27
C SER A 403 -13.23 -40.43 27.02
N ALA A 404 -12.79 -40.28 28.27
CA ALA A 404 -12.30 -41.37 29.12
C ALA A 404 -13.36 -41.88 30.13
N LEU A 405 -14.53 -41.23 30.19
CA LEU A 405 -15.66 -41.58 31.07
C LEU A 405 -16.86 -42.18 30.30
N LEU A 406 -16.74 -42.33 28.98
CA LEU A 406 -17.61 -43.14 28.10
C LEU A 406 -16.85 -44.40 27.69
#